data_AF-A0A7S4RQU9-F1
#
_entry.id   AF-A0A7S4RQU9-F1
#
_cell.length_a   1.000
_cell.length_b   1.000
_cell.length_c   1.000
_cell.angle_alpha   90.00
_cell.angle_beta   90.00
_cell.angle_gamma   90.00
#
_symmetry.space_group_name_H-M   'P 1'
#
loop_
_entity.id
_entity.type
_entity.pdbx_description
1 polymer ?
#
loop_
_entity_poly.entity_id
_entity_poly.type
_entity_poly.pdbx_seq_one_letter_code
_entity_poly.pdbx_strand_id
1 'polypeptide(L)'
;MDMKESITTSVKISGDQDGDSTLVGGVLTQHSSRLYKLTTNTSPAIRHACVELIGHLLRQGLINPMETVPYLLALQGDVGSPLIRQLALKLLIKEGCVKFLLRFSLSLIIFAPFWK
;
A
#
# COMPACT_ATOMS: atom_id res chain seq x y z
N MET A 1 -17.74 2.06 -51.59
CA MET A 1 -16.41 2.50 -51.11
C MET A 1 -16.46 2.44 -49.60
N ASP A 2 -16.13 1.28 -49.04
CA ASP A 2 -16.24 1.03 -47.60
C ASP A 2 -15.01 1.61 -46.87
N MET A 3 -15.24 2.66 -46.09
CA MET A 3 -14.26 3.24 -45.17
C MET A 3 -13.96 2.21 -44.07
N LYS A 4 -12.88 1.45 -44.23
CA LYS A 4 -12.24 0.73 -43.12
C LYS A 4 -11.68 1.78 -42.16
N GLU A 5 -12.41 2.06 -41.09
CA GLU A 5 -11.88 2.79 -39.93
C GLU A 5 -10.61 2.09 -39.45
N SER A 6 -9.48 2.77 -39.64
CA SER A 6 -8.19 2.39 -39.09
C SER A 6 -8.26 2.57 -37.57
N ILE A 7 -8.72 1.55 -36.86
CA ILE A 7 -8.58 1.47 -35.41
C ILE A 7 -7.08 1.40 -35.11
N THR A 8 -6.50 2.54 -34.75
CA THR A 8 -5.10 2.67 -34.34
C THR A 8 -4.86 1.74 -33.15
N THR A 9 -3.85 0.88 -33.24
CA THR A 9 -3.45 -0.08 -32.18
C THR A 9 -3.22 0.58 -30.83
N SER A 10 -2.93 1.89 -30.79
CA SER A 10 -2.78 2.69 -29.56
C SER A 10 -4.02 2.73 -28.68
N VAL A 11 -5.24 2.69 -29.25
CA VAL A 11 -6.50 2.78 -28.48
C VAL A 11 -6.83 1.45 -27.80
N LYS A 12 -6.46 0.32 -28.41
CA LYS A 12 -6.66 -1.02 -27.80
C LYS A 12 -5.75 -1.28 -26.60
N ILE A 13 -4.58 -0.65 -26.55
CA ILE A 13 -3.59 -0.86 -25.46
C ILE A 13 -4.01 -0.16 -24.16
N SER A 14 -4.86 0.88 -24.22
CA SER A 14 -5.28 1.61 -23.00
C SER A 14 -6.35 0.88 -22.17
N GLY A 15 -7.25 0.12 -22.79
CA GLY A 15 -8.36 -0.53 -22.07
C GLY A 15 -8.00 -1.81 -21.30
N ASP A 16 -6.93 -2.50 -21.71
CA ASP A 16 -6.49 -3.76 -21.09
C ASP A 16 -5.69 -3.53 -19.80
N GLN A 17 -5.05 -2.36 -19.66
CA GLN A 17 -4.18 -2.03 -18.52
C GLN A 17 -4.94 -1.71 -17.21
N ASP A 18 -6.20 -1.30 -17.31
CA ASP A 18 -7.05 -1.06 -16.14
C ASP A 18 -7.52 -2.38 -15.50
N GLY A 19 -7.66 -3.44 -16.31
CA GLY A 19 -7.93 -4.81 -15.84
C GLY A 19 -6.76 -5.36 -15.03
N ASP A 20 -5.53 -5.23 -15.52
CA ASP A 20 -4.34 -5.68 -14.80
C ASP A 20 -4.14 -4.93 -13.46
N SER A 21 -4.43 -3.62 -13.45
CA SER A 21 -4.30 -2.79 -12.24
C SER A 21 -5.29 -3.18 -11.13
N THR A 22 -6.52 -3.58 -11.50
CA THR A 22 -7.54 -4.02 -10.53
C THR A 22 -7.28 -5.44 -10.02
N LEU A 23 -6.74 -6.33 -10.85
CA LEU A 23 -6.32 -7.68 -10.43
C LEU A 23 -5.20 -7.64 -9.38
N VAL A 24 -4.19 -6.79 -9.60
CA VAL A 24 -3.07 -6.63 -8.67
C VAL A 24 -3.55 -6.13 -7.31
N GLY A 25 -4.44 -5.13 -7.27
CA GLY A 25 -5.03 -4.64 -6.03
C GLY A 25 -5.84 -5.70 -5.26
N GLY A 26 -6.63 -6.50 -5.97
CA GLY A 26 -7.45 -7.58 -5.37
C GLY A 26 -6.60 -8.69 -4.73
N VAL A 27 -5.55 -9.14 -5.41
CA VAL A 27 -4.66 -10.20 -4.89
C VAL A 27 -3.84 -9.70 -3.70
N LEU A 28 -3.37 -8.45 -3.74
CA LEU A 28 -2.54 -7.87 -2.68
C LEU A 28 -3.33 -7.57 -1.40
N THR A 29 -4.59 -7.12 -1.53
CA THR A 29 -5.47 -6.93 -0.38
C THR A 29 -5.78 -8.27 0.30
N GLN A 30 -6.05 -9.33 -0.47
CA GLN A 30 -6.29 -10.68 0.05
C GLN A 30 -5.07 -11.30 0.77
N HIS A 31 -3.86 -11.02 0.29
CA HIS A 31 -2.62 -11.56 0.87
C HIS A 31 -1.86 -10.62 1.81
N SER A 32 -2.40 -9.41 2.07
CA SER A 32 -1.81 -8.39 2.93
C SER A 32 -1.45 -8.91 4.34
N SER A 33 -2.33 -9.74 4.93
CA SER A 33 -2.10 -10.36 6.23
C SER A 33 -0.86 -11.26 6.28
N ARG A 34 -0.55 -11.96 5.18
CA ARG A 34 0.62 -12.82 5.04
C ARG A 34 1.87 -11.98 4.82
N LEU A 35 1.76 -10.88 4.07
CA LEU A 35 2.84 -9.92 3.89
C LEU A 35 3.30 -9.34 5.24
N TYR A 36 2.37 -8.98 6.13
CA TYR A 36 2.72 -8.47 7.45
C TYR A 36 3.46 -9.50 8.31
N LYS A 37 3.09 -10.78 8.24
CA LYS A 37 3.80 -11.86 8.93
C LYS A 37 5.23 -12.07 8.42
N LEU A 38 5.50 -11.73 7.15
CA LEU A 38 6.85 -11.84 6.59
C LEU A 38 7.80 -10.75 7.09
N THR A 39 7.28 -9.68 7.71
CA THR A 39 8.12 -8.64 8.33
C THR A 39 8.88 -9.13 9.57
N THR A 40 8.47 -10.25 10.19
CA THR A 40 9.14 -10.85 11.35
C THR A 40 10.04 -12.04 10.98
N ASN A 41 10.26 -12.28 9.68
CA ASN A 41 11.09 -13.39 9.21
C ASN A 41 12.56 -13.23 9.63
N THR A 42 13.26 -14.33 9.90
CA THR A 42 14.66 -14.37 10.33
C THR A 42 15.61 -13.72 9.33
N SER A 43 15.33 -13.85 8.02
CA SER A 43 16.18 -13.29 6.96
C SER A 43 16.01 -11.77 6.81
N PRO A 44 17.09 -10.96 6.94
CA PRO A 44 17.00 -9.51 6.82
C PRO A 44 16.65 -9.05 5.40
N ALA A 45 17.06 -9.79 4.36
CA ALA A 45 16.72 -9.48 2.98
C ALA A 45 15.21 -9.57 2.73
N ILE A 46 14.56 -10.59 3.29
CA ILE A 46 13.10 -10.75 3.19
C ILE A 46 12.39 -9.62 3.93
N ARG A 47 12.82 -9.29 5.16
CA ARG A 47 12.24 -8.18 5.91
C ARG A 47 12.34 -6.86 5.16
N HIS A 48 13.50 -6.56 4.57
CA HIS A 48 13.69 -5.35 3.78
C HIS A 48 12.74 -5.27 2.58
N ALA A 49 12.69 -6.33 1.77
CA ALA A 49 11.80 -6.39 0.61
C ALA A 49 10.32 -6.25 1.01
N CYS A 50 9.91 -6.84 2.13
CA CYS A 50 8.55 -6.69 2.65
C CYS A 50 8.24 -5.25 3.04
N VAL A 51 9.16 -4.55 3.71
CA VAL A 51 8.98 -3.16 4.12
C VAL A 51 8.92 -2.22 2.91
N GLU A 52 9.76 -2.46 1.90
CA GLU A 52 9.67 -1.71 0.64
C GLU A 52 8.33 -1.92 -0.05
N LEU A 53 7.89 -3.17 -0.16
CA LEU A 53 6.59 -3.50 -0.75
C LEU A 53 5.44 -2.82 0.01
N ILE A 54 5.42 -2.91 1.35
CA ILE A 54 4.44 -2.19 2.19
C ILE A 54 4.48 -0.68 1.90
N GLY A 55 5.66 -0.09 1.75
CA GLY A 55 5.82 1.31 1.38
C GLY A 55 5.28 1.67 0.00
N HIS A 56 5.32 0.75 -0.97
CA HIS A 56 4.67 0.93 -2.27
C HIS A 56 3.15 0.85 -2.16
N LEU A 57 2.63 -0.15 -1.43
CA LEU A 57 1.21 -0.36 -1.25
C LEU A 57 0.54 0.78 -0.48
N LEU A 58 1.19 1.31 0.56
CA LEU A 58 0.72 2.46 1.33
C LEU A 58 0.67 3.75 0.49
N ARG A 59 1.62 3.91 -0.43
CA ARG A 59 1.62 5.04 -1.39
C ARG A 59 0.50 4.94 -2.41
N GLN A 60 0.20 3.73 -2.86
CA GLN A 60 -0.89 3.46 -3.81
C GLN A 60 -2.28 3.43 -3.15
N GLY A 61 -2.35 3.40 -1.81
CA GLY A 61 -3.63 3.33 -1.09
C GLY A 61 -4.29 1.96 -1.13
N LEU A 62 -3.54 0.90 -1.49
CA LEU A 62 -4.06 -0.46 -1.64
C LEU A 62 -4.19 -1.21 -0.31
N ILE A 63 -3.58 -0.72 0.77
CA ILE A 63 -3.64 -1.35 2.10
C ILE A 63 -4.00 -0.34 3.17
N ASN A 64 -4.74 -0.81 4.18
CA ASN A 64 -5.18 0.02 5.29
C ASN A 64 -3.97 0.41 6.16
N PRO A 65 -3.63 1.70 6.27
CA PRO A 65 -2.47 2.12 7.05
C PRO A 65 -2.58 1.73 8.52
N MET A 66 -3.77 1.73 9.11
CA MET A 66 -3.98 1.39 10.52
C MET A 66 -3.60 -0.07 10.84
N GLU A 67 -3.79 -0.97 9.88
CA GLU A 67 -3.37 -2.37 10.02
C GLU A 67 -1.85 -2.52 9.88
N THR A 68 -1.19 -1.64 9.12
CA THR A 68 0.28 -1.67 8.93
C THR A 68 1.07 -1.09 10.09
N VAL A 69 0.53 -0.09 10.81
CA VAL A 69 1.20 0.61 11.92
C VAL A 69 1.82 -0.34 12.96
N PRO A 70 1.09 -1.33 13.54
CA PRO A 70 1.67 -2.18 14.57
C PRO A 70 2.89 -2.98 14.07
N TYR A 71 2.89 -3.41 12.80
CA TYR A 71 4.01 -4.15 12.22
C TYR A 71 5.20 -3.24 11.92
N LEU A 72 4.96 -2.03 11.41
CA LEU A 72 6.02 -1.03 11.19
C LEU A 72 6.65 -0.57 12.51
N LEU A 73 5.85 -0.48 13.58
CA LEU A 73 6.33 -0.15 14.92
C LEU A 73 7.16 -1.30 15.51
N ALA A 74 6.72 -2.55 15.34
CA ALA A 74 7.51 -3.72 15.75
C ALA A 74 8.88 -3.76 15.07
N LEU A 75 8.96 -3.38 13.79
CA LEU A 75 10.22 -3.29 13.04
C LEU A 75 11.20 -2.23 13.57
N GLN A 76 10.75 -1.25 14.37
CA GLN A 76 11.67 -0.33 15.06
C GLN A 76 12.53 -1.03 16.11
N GLY A 77 12.08 -2.19 16.61
CA GLY A 77 12.85 -3.04 17.52
C GLY A 77 13.90 -3.92 16.82
N ASP A 78 14.00 -3.90 15.48
CA ASP A 78 14.95 -4.75 14.76
C ASP A 78 16.40 -4.26 14.93
N VAL A 79 17.16 -4.95 15.78
CA VAL A 79 18.60 -4.70 16.01
C VAL A 79 19.47 -5.16 14.85
N GLY A 80 18.98 -6.06 13.99
CA GLY A 80 19.78 -6.73 12.97
C GLY A 80 20.12 -5.88 11.75
N SER A 81 19.31 -4.87 11.42
CA SER A 81 19.57 -3.98 10.28
C SER A 81 19.10 -2.55 10.55
N PRO A 82 20.02 -1.57 10.59
CA PRO A 82 19.66 -0.16 10.80
C PRO A 82 18.84 0.42 9.64
N LEU A 83 19.03 -0.10 8.42
CA LEU A 83 18.31 0.37 7.22
C LEU A 83 16.81 0.08 7.30
N ILE A 84 16.44 -1.11 7.77
CA ILE A 84 15.04 -1.51 7.91
C ILE A 84 14.32 -0.62 8.92
N ARG A 85 14.98 -0.31 10.05
CA ARG A 85 14.45 0.61 11.05
C ARG A 85 14.23 2.00 10.47
N GLN A 86 15.21 2.55 9.76
CA GLN A 86 15.11 3.88 9.14
C GLN A 86 13.97 3.95 8.12
N LEU A 87 13.82 2.90 7.28
CA LEU A 87 12.71 2.81 6.32
C LEU A 87 11.35 2.73 7.02
N ALA A 88 11.20 1.87 8.00
CA ALA A 88 9.96 1.74 8.75
C ALA A 88 9.61 3.04 9.50
N LEU A 89 10.61 3.76 10.03
CA LEU A 89 10.40 5.05 10.71
C LEU A 89 9.92 6.11 9.72
N LYS A 90 10.54 6.17 8.53
CA LYS A 90 10.14 7.08 7.46
C LYS A 90 8.69 6.83 7.03
N LEU A 91 8.27 5.56 6.94
CA LEU A 91 6.89 5.19 6.64
C LEU A 91 5.94 5.61 7.77
N LEU A 92 6.29 5.35 9.03
CA LEU A 92 5.50 5.76 10.19
C LEU A 92 5.31 7.27 10.27
N ILE A 93 6.36 8.07 10.06
CA ILE A 93 6.28 9.54 10.04
C ILE A 93 5.36 9.99 8.91
N LYS A 94 5.48 9.38 7.72
CA LYS A 94 4.66 9.76 6.57
C LYS A 94 3.17 9.47 6.80
N GLU A 95 2.86 8.31 7.36
CA GLU A 95 1.48 7.92 7.68
C GLU A 95 0.92 8.71 8.88
N GLY A 96 1.75 8.98 9.90
CA GLY A 96 1.38 9.73 11.11
C GLY A 96 1.18 11.23 10.89
N CYS A 97 2.07 11.91 10.13
CA CYS A 97 1.95 13.35 9.91
C CYS A 97 0.82 13.71 8.95
N VAL A 98 0.65 12.97 7.85
CA VAL A 98 -0.24 13.43 6.76
C VAL A 98 -1.67 12.93 6.94
N LYS A 99 -1.88 11.68 7.36
CA LYS A 99 -3.22 11.06 7.37
C LYS A 99 -3.95 11.22 8.69
N PHE A 100 -3.27 11.38 9.82
CA PHE A 100 -3.94 11.65 11.10
C PHE A 100 -4.60 13.04 11.09
N LEU A 101 -3.93 14.05 10.54
CA LEU A 101 -4.47 15.41 10.40
C LEU A 101 -5.63 15.49 9.40
N LEU A 102 -5.48 14.89 8.21
CA LEU A 102 -6.55 14.89 7.21
C LEU A 102 -7.76 14.06 7.64
N ARG A 103 -7.56 12.96 8.36
CA ARG A 103 -8.66 12.08 8.78
C ARG A 103 -9.32 12.52 10.09
N PHE A 104 -8.65 13.27 10.98
CA PHE A 104 -9.36 14.00 12.06
C PHE A 104 -10.26 15.09 11.47
N SER A 105 -9.81 15.78 10.42
CA SER A 105 -10.60 16.80 9.73
C SER A 105 -11.76 16.20 8.91
N LEU A 106 -11.54 15.09 8.18
CA LEU A 106 -12.60 14.44 7.39
C LEU A 106 -13.55 13.54 8.21
N SER A 107 -13.12 12.95 9.34
CA SER A 107 -14.02 12.12 10.16
C SER A 107 -15.09 12.97 10.87
N LEU A 108 -14.81 14.26 11.10
CA LEU A 108 -15.80 15.25 11.54
C LEU A 108 -16.82 15.61 10.45
N ILE A 109 -16.53 15.33 9.17
CA ILE A 109 -17.38 15.71 8.04
C ILE A 109 -18.16 14.51 7.47
N ILE A 110 -17.62 13.29 7.50
CA ILE A 110 -18.21 12.13 6.81
C ILE A 110 -18.71 11.02 7.75
N PHE A 111 -18.16 10.86 8.96
CA PHE A 111 -18.39 9.67 9.80
C PHE A 111 -19.30 9.90 11.03
N ALA A 112 -20.16 10.91 11.00
CA ALA A 112 -21.16 11.13 12.04
C ALA A 112 -22.25 10.02 12.21
N PRO A 113 -22.56 9.12 11.23
CA PRO A 113 -23.66 8.18 11.43
C PRO A 113 -23.26 6.71 11.68
N PHE A 114 -21.98 6.33 11.76
CA PHE A 114 -21.59 4.90 11.83
C PHE A 114 -21.10 4.41 13.21
N TRP A 115 -21.40 5.15 14.28
CA TRP A 115 -21.31 4.63 15.66
C TRP A 115 -22.72 4.43 16.22
N LYS A 116 -23.32 3.29 15.89
CA LYS A 116 -24.36 2.62 16.67
C LYS A 116 -24.22 1.11 16.49
#